data_AF-A0A0F6RHP5-F1
#
_entry.id   AF-A0A0F6RHP5-F1
#
_cell.length_a   1.000
_cell.length_b   1.000
_cell.length_c   1.000
_cell.angle_alpha   90.00
_cell.angle_beta   90.00
_cell.angle_gamma   90.00
#
_symmetry.space_group_name_H-M   'P 1'
#
loop_
_entity.id
_entity.type
_entity.pdbx_description
1 polymer ?
#
loop_
_entity_poly.entity_id
_entity_poly.type
_entity_poly.pdbx_seq_one_letter_code
_entity_poly.pdbx_strand_id
1 'polypeptide(L)'
;MNDFTKEPKIECLEDGTQIIYHMGQKITMSPDGKVTTQHKAGHVITMQKDNVDISLNWDAIKHINVQDINLIKSIDSKVVEGGTVTEITFINDSRFLCIYDQLGLPKGAKSEGSNTIKISAEGDELTVAMAESSSTTTLH
;
A
#
# COMPACT_ATOMS: atom_id res chain seq x y z
N MET A 1 -14.86 -16.14 1.06
CA MET A 1 -13.47 -15.92 0.63
C MET A 1 -13.43 -16.19 -0.86
N ASN A 2 -13.07 -15.21 -1.69
CA ASN A 2 -12.95 -15.42 -3.13
C ASN A 2 -11.71 -16.27 -3.39
N ASP A 3 -11.93 -17.46 -3.94
CA ASP A 3 -10.88 -18.43 -4.28
C ASP A 3 -10.24 -18.01 -5.61
N PHE A 4 -9.21 -17.19 -5.52
CA PHE A 4 -8.38 -16.79 -6.64
C PHE A 4 -7.45 -17.97 -6.98
N THR A 5 -7.91 -18.82 -7.90
CA THR A 5 -7.25 -20.08 -8.29
C THR A 5 -5.78 -19.89 -8.72
N LYS A 6 -4.96 -20.94 -8.56
CA LYS A 6 -3.54 -20.95 -8.95
C LYS A 6 -3.29 -20.76 -10.45
N GLU A 7 -4.24 -21.15 -11.30
CA GLU A 7 -4.13 -21.01 -12.75
C GLU A 7 -4.68 -19.66 -13.23
N PRO A 8 -4.00 -19.01 -14.19
CA PRO A 8 -4.50 -17.77 -14.77
C PRO A 8 -5.86 -18.01 -15.46
N LYS A 9 -6.86 -17.22 -15.07
CA LYS A 9 -8.17 -17.20 -15.74
C LYS A 9 -8.42 -15.82 -16.32
N ILE A 10 -8.87 -15.76 -17.56
CA ILE A 10 -9.28 -14.52 -18.23
C ILE A 10 -10.78 -14.61 -18.55
N GLU A 11 -11.53 -13.59 -18.15
CA GLU A 11 -12.95 -13.41 -18.49
C GLU A 11 -13.09 -12.12 -19.29
N CYS A 12 -13.75 -12.19 -20.45
CA CYS A 12 -14.09 -11.02 -21.26
C CYS A 12 -15.59 -10.77 -21.14
N LEU A 13 -15.98 -9.58 -20.72
CA LEU A 13 -17.38 -9.17 -20.60
C LEU A 13 -17.87 -8.53 -21.90
N GLU A 14 -19.19 -8.50 -22.09
CA GLU A 14 -19.84 -7.95 -23.31
C GLU A 14 -19.53 -6.46 -23.53
N ASP A 15 -19.28 -5.71 -22.44
CA ASP A 15 -18.91 -4.30 -22.49
C ASP A 15 -17.44 -4.07 -22.91
N GLY A 16 -16.66 -5.13 -23.11
CA GLY A 16 -15.23 -5.08 -23.45
C GLY A 16 -14.30 -5.09 -22.24
N THR A 17 -14.83 -5.14 -21.01
CA THR A 17 -14.03 -5.29 -19.79
C THR A 17 -13.36 -6.66 -19.77
N GLN A 18 -12.07 -6.69 -19.39
CA GLN A 18 -11.31 -7.92 -19.17
C GLN A 18 -11.02 -8.11 -17.69
N ILE A 19 -11.25 -9.30 -17.17
CA ILE A 19 -10.93 -9.67 -15.80
C ILE A 19 -9.91 -10.81 -15.83
N ILE A 20 -8.74 -10.60 -15.22
CA ILE A 20 -7.67 -11.57 -15.11
C ILE A 20 -7.53 -11.96 -13.65
N TYR A 21 -7.63 -13.25 -13.36
CA TYR A 21 -7.31 -13.82 -12.05
C TYR A 21 -5.95 -14.50 -12.16
N HIS A 22 -4.96 -14.04 -11.41
CA HIS A 22 -3.61 -14.61 -11.45
C HIS A 22 -2.89 -14.42 -10.11
N MET A 23 -2.21 -15.46 -9.64
CA MET A 23 -1.40 -15.40 -8.39
C MET A 23 -2.13 -14.79 -7.18
N GLY A 24 -3.41 -15.10 -7.00
CA GLY A 24 -4.19 -14.56 -5.87
C GLY A 24 -4.66 -13.11 -6.06
N GLN A 25 -4.48 -12.54 -7.24
CA GLN A 25 -4.90 -11.19 -7.59
C GLN A 25 -6.05 -11.22 -8.60
N LYS A 26 -6.90 -10.20 -8.55
CA LYS A 26 -7.89 -9.90 -9.58
C LYS A 26 -7.52 -8.58 -10.25
N ILE A 27 -7.25 -8.61 -11.55
CA ILE A 27 -6.98 -7.44 -12.38
C ILE A 27 -8.21 -7.22 -13.26
N THR A 28 -8.80 -6.03 -13.21
CA THR A 28 -9.93 -5.63 -14.05
C THR A 28 -9.48 -4.49 -14.96
N MET A 29 -9.58 -4.68 -16.26
CA MET A 29 -9.22 -3.71 -17.29
C MET A 29 -10.48 -3.29 -18.03
N SER A 30 -10.89 -2.04 -17.85
CA SER A 30 -12.08 -1.47 -18.49
C SER A 30 -11.74 -0.84 -19.85
N PRO A 31 -12.70 -0.76 -20.79
CA PRO A 31 -12.46 -0.17 -22.13
C PRO A 31 -12.06 1.29 -22.11
N ASP A 32 -12.42 2.01 -21.05
CA ASP A 32 -12.04 3.42 -20.82
C ASP A 32 -10.57 3.60 -20.39
N GLY A 33 -9.81 2.50 -20.30
CA GLY A 33 -8.41 2.48 -19.90
C GLY A 33 -8.19 2.42 -18.39
N LYS A 34 -9.25 2.30 -17.58
CA LYS A 34 -9.13 2.09 -16.13
C LYS A 34 -8.64 0.67 -15.85
N VAL A 35 -7.61 0.53 -15.02
CA VAL A 35 -7.08 -0.75 -14.55
C VAL A 35 -7.18 -0.83 -13.04
N THR A 36 -7.90 -1.81 -12.51
CA THR A 36 -8.03 -2.04 -11.06
C THR A 36 -7.41 -3.39 -10.69
N THR A 37 -6.43 -3.39 -9.80
CA THR A 37 -5.81 -4.61 -9.25
C THR A 37 -6.23 -4.76 -7.79
N GLN A 38 -6.83 -5.90 -7.45
CA GLN A 38 -7.18 -6.27 -6.08
C GLN A 38 -6.29 -7.43 -5.63
N HIS A 39 -5.59 -7.24 -4.52
CA HIS A 39 -4.77 -8.27 -3.88
C HIS A 39 -5.61 -9.16 -2.95
N LYS A 40 -5.10 -10.36 -2.66
CA LYS A 40 -5.73 -11.34 -1.74
C LYS A 40 -6.08 -10.76 -0.37
N ALA A 41 -5.22 -9.90 0.17
CA ALA A 41 -5.43 -9.19 1.43
C ALA A 41 -6.48 -8.07 1.36
N GLY A 42 -7.02 -7.77 0.18
CA GLY A 42 -8.05 -6.76 -0.02
C GLY A 42 -7.52 -5.37 -0.37
N HIS A 43 -6.21 -5.15 -0.49
CA HIS A 43 -5.66 -3.91 -1.05
C HIS A 43 -6.10 -3.74 -2.51
N VAL A 44 -6.34 -2.50 -2.90
CA VAL A 44 -6.78 -2.15 -4.24
C VAL A 44 -5.88 -1.07 -4.81
N ILE A 45 -5.42 -1.25 -6.04
CA ILE A 45 -4.72 -0.25 -6.83
C ILE A 45 -5.57 0.04 -8.05
N THR A 46 -5.96 1.29 -8.25
CA THR A 46 -6.69 1.76 -9.42
C THR A 46 -5.81 2.71 -10.20
N MET A 47 -5.58 2.40 -11.47
CA MET A 47 -4.83 3.23 -12.40
C MET A 47 -5.78 3.75 -13.46
N GLN A 48 -5.73 5.05 -13.72
CA GLN A 48 -6.36 5.72 -14.84
C GLN A 48 -5.34 6.66 -15.48
N LYS A 49 -5.60 7.15 -16.68
CA LYS A 49 -4.65 7.92 -17.51
C LYS A 49 -3.77 8.91 -16.74
N ASP A 50 -4.36 9.68 -15.84
CA ASP A 50 -3.69 10.75 -15.10
C ASP A 50 -3.70 10.54 -13.58
N ASN A 51 -4.14 9.37 -13.09
CA ASN A 51 -4.28 9.12 -11.66
C ASN A 51 -3.96 7.68 -11.25
N VAL A 52 -3.33 7.51 -10.09
CA VAL A 52 -3.15 6.22 -9.43
C VAL A 52 -3.69 6.35 -8.01
N ASP A 53 -4.81 5.68 -7.74
CA ASP A 53 -5.38 5.57 -6.41
C ASP A 53 -4.96 4.24 -5.80
N ILE A 54 -4.40 4.29 -4.60
CA ILE A 54 -4.07 3.09 -3.82
C ILE A 54 -4.92 3.14 -2.57
N SER A 55 -5.64 2.05 -2.28
CA SER A 55 -6.42 1.86 -1.07
C SER A 55 -5.95 0.63 -0.33
N LEU A 56 -5.50 0.82 0.91
CA LEU A 56 -5.03 -0.30 1.73
C LEU A 56 -6.11 -0.84 2.65
N ASN A 57 -6.27 -2.16 2.68
CA ASN A 57 -6.98 -2.83 3.76
C ASN A 57 -6.09 -2.87 5.02
N TRP A 58 -6.21 -1.85 5.87
CA TRP A 58 -5.41 -1.74 7.09
C TRP A 58 -5.64 -2.88 8.08
N ASP A 59 -6.82 -3.50 8.10
CA ASP A 59 -7.09 -4.65 8.97
C ASP A 59 -6.31 -5.91 8.55
N ALA A 60 -5.78 -5.96 7.32
CA ALA A 60 -4.89 -7.03 6.88
C ALA A 60 -3.43 -6.79 7.27
N ILE A 61 -3.01 -5.53 7.47
CA ILE A 61 -1.63 -5.15 7.76
C ILE A 61 -1.34 -5.35 9.25
N LYS A 62 -0.38 -6.22 9.55
CA LYS A 62 0.02 -6.57 10.92
C LYS A 62 1.31 -5.87 11.33
N HIS A 63 2.18 -5.60 10.36
CA HIS A 63 3.52 -5.10 10.61
C HIS A 63 3.87 -3.96 9.65
N ILE A 64 4.57 -2.96 10.18
CA ILE A 64 5.26 -1.95 9.39
C ILE A 64 6.76 -2.12 9.65
N ASN A 65 7.51 -2.34 8.58
CA ASN A 65 8.96 -2.50 8.62
C ASN A 65 9.65 -1.29 7.98
N VAL A 66 10.73 -0.84 8.60
CA VAL A 66 11.51 0.32 8.15
C VAL A 66 12.86 -0.19 7.68
N GLN A 67 13.13 -0.06 6.38
CA GLN A 67 14.42 -0.42 5.81
C GLN A 67 15.43 0.71 5.95
N ASP A 68 16.69 0.36 5.74
CA ASP A 68 17.82 1.30 5.74
C ASP A 68 17.91 2.14 7.01
N ILE A 69 17.96 1.47 8.16
CA ILE A 69 18.01 2.10 9.49
C ILE A 69 19.14 3.14 9.61
N ASN A 70 20.25 2.95 8.90
CA ASN A 70 21.37 3.90 8.85
C ASN A 70 21.02 5.25 8.19
N LEU A 71 19.91 5.33 7.47
CA LEU A 71 19.40 6.53 6.80
C LEU A 71 18.28 7.20 7.60
N ILE A 72 17.98 6.71 8.80
CA ILE A 72 17.03 7.33 9.73
C ILE A 72 17.74 8.44 10.50
N LYS A 73 17.18 9.65 10.44
CA LYS A 73 17.63 10.83 11.17
C LYS A 73 17.01 10.89 12.57
N SER A 74 15.71 10.61 12.68
CA SER A 74 15.02 10.50 13.97
C SER A 74 13.81 9.58 13.91
N ILE A 75 13.40 9.08 15.08
CA ILE A 75 12.13 8.39 15.30
C ILE A 75 11.48 9.03 16.50
N ASP A 76 10.30 9.59 16.29
CA ASP A 76 9.52 10.28 17.30
C ASP A 76 8.18 9.59 17.44
N SER A 77 7.69 9.41 18.66
CA SER A 77 6.40 8.75 18.90
C SER A 77 5.58 9.54 19.91
N LYS A 78 4.29 9.65 19.62
CA LYS A 78 3.33 10.36 20.44
C LYS A 78 2.08 9.51 20.63
N VAL A 79 1.68 9.35 21.88
CA VAL A 79 0.37 8.80 22.22
C VAL A 79 -0.71 9.84 21.90
N VAL A 80 -1.74 9.43 21.17
CA VAL A 80 -2.90 10.23 20.81
C VAL A 80 -4.16 9.53 21.27
N GLU A 81 -5.29 10.23 21.24
CA GLU A 81 -6.58 9.56 21.48
C GLU A 81 -6.78 8.45 20.44
N GLY A 82 -7.04 7.23 20.90
CA GLY A 82 -7.23 6.07 20.04
C GLY A 82 -5.97 5.27 19.67
N GLY A 83 -4.76 5.71 20.07
CA GLY A 83 -3.55 4.91 19.85
C GLY A 83 -2.24 5.69 19.85
N THR A 84 -1.31 5.34 18.95
CA THR A 84 0.02 5.95 18.86
C THR A 84 0.33 6.39 17.44
N VAL A 85 0.93 7.56 17.28
CA VAL A 85 1.52 8.01 16.02
C VAL A 85 3.03 7.97 16.15
N THR A 86 3.70 7.28 15.23
CA THR A 86 5.16 7.24 15.12
C THR A 86 5.56 7.93 13.83
N GLU A 87 6.39 8.96 13.93
CA GLU A 87 7.02 9.63 12.79
C GLU A 87 8.47 9.17 12.66
N ILE A 88 8.85 8.83 11.45
CA ILE A 88 10.22 8.48 11.06
C ILE A 88 10.68 9.56 10.10
N THR A 89 11.77 10.24 10.44
CA THR A 89 12.40 11.22 9.56
C THR A 89 13.69 10.61 9.01
N PHE A 90 13.84 10.60 7.69
CA PHE A 90 15.06 10.15 7.01
C PHE A 90 16.06 11.30 6.84
N ILE A 91 17.32 10.97 6.49
CA ILE A 91 18.41 11.95 6.33
C ILE A 91 18.17 12.98 5.22
N ASN A 92 17.30 12.67 4.24
CA ASN A 92 16.88 13.59 3.16
C ASN A 92 15.66 14.44 3.56
N ASP A 93 15.29 14.45 4.84
CA ASP A 93 14.12 15.11 5.43
C ASP A 93 12.76 14.60 4.93
N SER A 94 12.71 13.47 4.19
CA SER A 94 11.44 12.77 3.97
C SER A 94 10.93 12.18 5.28
N ARG A 95 9.60 12.09 5.40
CA ARG A 95 8.93 11.61 6.61
C ARG A 95 7.96 10.51 6.29
N PHE A 96 7.87 9.56 7.19
CA PHE A 96 6.85 8.53 7.18
C PHE A 96 6.17 8.47 8.54
N LEU A 97 4.86 8.67 8.56
CA LEU A 97 4.05 8.63 9.76
C LEU A 97 3.26 7.32 9.75
N CYS A 98 3.37 6.55 10.83
CA CYS A 98 2.58 5.36 11.10
C CYS A 98 1.55 5.66 12.19
N ILE A 99 0.32 5.25 11.99
CA ILE A 99 -0.75 5.35 12.97
C ILE A 99 -1.09 3.94 13.44
N TYR A 100 -0.99 3.72 14.74
CA TYR A 100 -1.32 2.46 15.40
C TYR A 100 -2.53 2.66 16.31
N ASP A 101 -3.38 1.65 16.45
CA ASP A 101 -4.45 1.63 17.45
C ASP A 101 -3.92 1.37 18.87
N GLN A 102 -4.83 1.27 19.84
CA GLN A 102 -4.50 0.99 21.24
C GLN A 102 -3.88 -0.40 21.48
N LEU A 103 -4.02 -1.33 20.53
CA LEU A 103 -3.42 -2.66 20.58
C LEU A 103 -2.05 -2.70 19.87
N GLY A 104 -1.62 -1.58 19.29
CA GLY A 104 -0.38 -1.48 18.53
C GLY A 104 -0.50 -2.02 17.10
N LEU A 105 -1.71 -2.21 16.57
CA LEU A 105 -1.93 -2.64 15.20
C LEU A 105 -1.94 -1.44 14.25
N PRO A 106 -1.31 -1.54 13.07
CA PRO A 106 -1.37 -0.50 12.05
C PRO A 106 -2.81 -0.15 11.64
N LYS A 107 -3.13 1.13 11.56
CA LYS A 107 -4.45 1.65 11.11
C LYS A 107 -4.35 2.73 10.05
N GLY A 108 -3.16 3.22 9.76
CA GLY A 108 -2.94 4.25 8.77
C GLY A 108 -1.47 4.55 8.61
N ALA A 109 -1.13 5.16 7.48
CA ALA A 109 0.17 5.77 7.30
C ALA A 109 0.07 7.00 6.41
N LYS A 110 1.05 7.89 6.53
CA LYS A 110 1.23 9.04 5.66
C LYS A 110 2.70 9.16 5.28
N SER A 111 2.95 9.39 4.01
CA SER A 111 4.30 9.64 3.48
C SER A 111 4.40 11.10 3.04
N GLU A 112 5.46 11.78 3.46
CA GLU A 112 5.78 13.14 3.04
C GLU A 112 7.20 13.17 2.44
N GLY A 113 7.34 13.78 1.27
CA GLY A 113 8.58 13.68 0.51
C GLY A 113 8.71 12.32 -0.18
N SER A 114 9.95 11.87 -0.34
CA SER A 114 10.30 10.77 -1.26
C SER A 114 10.66 9.52 -0.49
N ASN A 115 9.67 8.64 -0.37
CA ASN A 115 9.79 7.34 0.27
C ASN A 115 9.33 6.26 -0.71
N THR A 116 9.97 5.09 -0.65
CA THR A 116 9.46 3.90 -1.30
C THR A 116 8.61 3.11 -0.32
N ILE A 117 7.48 2.59 -0.80
CA ILE A 117 6.56 1.77 0.00
C ILE A 117 6.31 0.48 -0.77
N LYS A 118 6.45 -0.65 -0.08
CA LYS A 118 6.21 -1.99 -0.62
C LYS A 118 5.25 -2.74 0.29
N ILE A 119 4.46 -3.62 -0.29
CA ILE A 119 3.56 -4.52 0.44
C ILE A 119 4.03 -5.94 0.18
N SER A 120 4.05 -6.79 1.23
CA SER A 120 4.40 -8.20 1.11
C SER A 120 3.44 -8.94 0.16
N ALA A 121 3.87 -10.09 -0.37
CA ALA A 121 3.02 -10.90 -1.25
C ALA A 121 1.72 -11.35 -0.55
N GLU A 122 1.77 -11.60 0.76
CA GLU A 122 0.60 -11.94 1.58
C GLU A 122 -0.26 -10.72 1.95
N GLY A 123 0.27 -9.49 1.80
CA GLY A 123 -0.44 -8.25 2.09
C GLY A 123 -0.52 -7.87 3.57
N ASP A 124 0.27 -8.50 4.42
CA ASP A 124 0.24 -8.30 5.87
C ASP A 124 1.41 -7.45 6.42
N GLU A 125 2.38 -7.12 5.58
CA GLU A 125 3.51 -6.26 5.94
C GLU A 125 3.64 -5.11 4.94
N LEU A 126 3.81 -3.90 5.49
CA LEU A 126 4.18 -2.71 4.74
C LEU A 126 5.64 -2.36 5.05
N THR A 127 6.48 -2.35 4.02
CA THR A 127 7.87 -1.92 4.13
C THR A 127 8.02 -0.50 3.61
N VAL A 128 8.69 0.37 4.36
CA VAL A 128 9.05 1.73 3.96
C VAL A 128 10.56 1.93 3.95
N ALA A 129 11.06 2.69 2.97
CA ALA A 129 12.45 3.12 2.90
C ALA A 129 12.57 4.53 2.30
N MET A 130 13.69 5.20 2.53
CA MET A 130 14.04 6.45 1.84
C MET A 130 14.17 6.20 0.33
N ALA A 131 13.61 7.05 -0.52
CA ALA A 131 13.84 6.97 -1.97
C ALA A 131 15.10 7.76 -2.37
N GLU A 132 15.89 7.21 -3.30
CA GLU A 132 17.09 7.87 -3.83
C GLU A 132 16.77 9.04 -4.79
N SER A 133 15.53 9.13 -5.29
CA SER A 133 15.05 10.21 -6.17
C SER A 133 13.64 10.64 -5.80
N SER A 134 13.29 11.90 -6.11
CA SER A 134 12.07 12.49 -5.62
C SER A 134 10.83 12.17 -6.46
N SER A 135 10.01 11.25 -5.97
CA SER A 135 8.62 11.12 -6.39
C SER A 135 7.70 11.11 -5.17
N THR A 136 6.64 11.93 -5.21
CA THR A 136 5.61 11.98 -4.16
C THR A 136 4.46 11.08 -4.57
N THR A 137 4.11 10.10 -3.75
CA THR A 137 2.87 9.31 -3.89
C THR A 137 2.10 9.40 -2.58
N THR A 138 0.86 9.90 -2.62
CA THR A 138 -0.05 9.87 -1.47
C THR A 138 -0.73 8.51 -1.44
N LEU A 139 -0.57 7.78 -0.33
CA LEU A 139 -1.28 6.53 -0.08
C LEU A 139 -2.56 6.87 0.70
N HIS A 140 -3.73 6.50 0.18
CA HIS A 140 -5.02 6.75 0.83
C HIS A 140 -5.54 5.50 1.55
#